data_AF-J9F8K3-F1
#
_entry.id   AF-J9F8K3-F1
#
_cell.length_a   1.000
_cell.length_b   1.000
_cell.length_c   1.000
_cell.angle_alpha   90.00
_cell.angle_beta   90.00
_cell.angle_gamma   90.00
#
_symmetry.space_group_name_H-M   'P 1'
#
loop_
_entity.id
_entity.type
_entity.pdbx_description
1 polymer ?
#
loop_
_entity_poly.entity_id
_entity_poly.type
_entity_poly.pdbx_seq_one_letter_code
_entity_poly.pdbx_strand_id
1 'polypeptide(L)' 'MSMNMKELLDYYLRLSQHNEKPWFDEHRAEYEASKRKLEDFAEAFIQGVGTFDSRCRGLQPKDCTYRIYRDVRFSA' A
#
# COMPACT_ATOMS: atom_id res chain seq x y z
N MET A 1 3.05 -5.26 -18.43
CA MET A 1 1.77 -5.59 -17.75
C MET A 1 1.14 -4.28 -17.32
N SER A 2 -0.15 -4.08 -17.62
CA SER A 2 -0.86 -2.86 -17.20
C SER A 2 -1.19 -2.94 -15.71
N MET A 3 -0.84 -1.92 -14.94
CA MET A 3 -1.20 -1.80 -13.53
C MET A 3 -2.71 -1.57 -13.43
N ASN A 4 -3.47 -2.54 -12.89
CA ASN A 4 -4.91 -2.38 -12.72
C ASN A 4 -5.23 -1.65 -11.40
N MET A 5 -5.16 -0.32 -11.42
CA MET A 5 -5.50 0.53 -10.28
C MET A 5 -6.94 0.38 -9.80
N LYS A 6 -7.86 -0.05 -10.68
CA LYS A 6 -9.26 -0.26 -10.32
C LYS A 6 -9.40 -1.41 -9.31
N GLU A 7 -8.77 -2.55 -9.59
CA GLU A 7 -8.78 -3.70 -8.66
C GLU A 7 -8.19 -3.34 -7.29
N LEU A 8 -7.11 -2.55 -7.27
CA LEU A 8 -6.49 -2.06 -6.05
C LEU A 8 -7.48 -1.23 -5.22
N LEU A 9 -8.13 -0.26 -5.86
CA LEU A 9 -9.12 0.59 -5.20
C LEU A 9 -10.36 -0.19 -4.75
N ASP A 10 -10.85 -1.10 -5.59
CA ASP A 10 -12.00 -1.96 -5.28
C ASP A 10 -11.73 -2.85 -4.05
N TYR A 11 -10.50 -3.39 -3.92
CA TYR A 11 -10.09 -4.11 -2.71
C TYR A 11 -10.11 -3.21 -1.47
N TYR A 12 -9.48 -2.02 -1.54
CA TYR A 12 -9.42 -1.11 -0.39
C TYR A 12 -10.79 -0.57 0.03
N LEU A 13 -11.71 -0.36 -0.92
CA LEU A 13 -13.09 0.03 -0.62
C LEU A 13 -13.86 -1.08 0.10
N ARG A 14 -13.65 -2.35 -0.25
CA ARG A 14 -14.24 -3.47 0.50
C ARG A 14 -13.59 -3.62 1.88
N LEU A 15 -12.27 -3.50 1.97
CA LEU A 15 -11.54 -3.57 3.23
C LEU A 15 -12.01 -2.48 4.21
N SER A 16 -12.30 -1.26 3.75
CA SER A 16 -12.81 -0.19 4.61
C SER A 16 -14.23 -0.46 5.14
N GLN A 17 -15.04 -1.19 4.38
CA GLN A 17 -16.38 -1.63 4.79
C GLN A 17 -16.32 -2.85 5.72
N HIS A 18 -15.28 -3.69 5.60
CA HIS A 18 -15.10 -4.93 6.35
C HIS A 18 -13.79 -4.94 7.15
N ASN A 19 -13.73 -4.12 8.20
CA ASN A 19 -12.54 -4.00 9.06
C ASN A 19 -12.49 -5.08 10.18
N GLU A 20 -12.93 -6.29 9.88
CA GLU A 20 -12.96 -7.40 10.83
C GLU A 20 -11.92 -8.45 10.46
N LYS A 21 -11.25 -9.02 11.47
CA LYS A 21 -10.17 -10.00 11.27
C LYS A 21 -10.59 -11.21 10.41
N PRO A 22 -11.76 -11.85 10.60
CA PRO A 22 -12.15 -13.00 9.81
C PRO A 22 -12.26 -12.68 8.31
N TRP A 23 -12.87 -11.55 7.97
CA TRP A 23 -12.99 -11.11 6.58
C TRP A 23 -11.61 -10.83 5.98
N PHE A 24 -10.73 -10.17 6.73
CA PHE A 24 -9.37 -9.92 6.27
C PHE A 24 -8.57 -11.22 6.05
N ASP A 25 -8.69 -12.18 6.96
CA ASP A 25 -8.01 -13.47 6.83
C ASP A 25 -8.48 -14.23 5.57
N GLU A 26 -9.78 -14.19 5.26
CA GLU A 26 -10.36 -14.77 4.04
C GLU A 26 -9.87 -14.07 2.77
N HIS A 27 -9.68 -12.75 2.82
CA HIS A 27 -9.26 -11.92 1.68
C HIS A 27 -7.75 -11.60 1.68
N ARG A 28 -6.95 -12.35 2.44
CA ARG A 28 -5.52 -12.07 2.64
C ARG A 28 -4.70 -12.17 1.36
N ALA A 29 -5.03 -13.11 0.48
CA ALA A 29 -4.34 -13.22 -0.82
C ALA A 29 -4.56 -11.97 -1.69
N GLU A 30 -5.77 -11.42 -1.68
CA GLU A 30 -6.11 -10.17 -2.39
C GLU A 30 -5.39 -8.96 -1.77
N TYR A 31 -5.24 -8.95 -0.45
CA TYR A 31 -4.43 -7.95 0.25
C TYR A 31 -2.98 -8.00 -0.24
N GLU A 32 -2.34 -9.17 -0.22
CA GLU A 32 -0.93 -9.33 -0.56
C GLU A 32 -0.68 -8.93 -2.03
N ALA A 33 -1.58 -9.30 -2.94
CA ALA A 33 -1.53 -8.88 -4.34
C ALA A 33 -1.72 -7.36 -4.51
N SER A 34 -2.71 -6.77 -3.83
CA SER A 34 -2.98 -5.33 -3.85
C SER A 34 -1.83 -4.52 -3.26
N LYS A 35 -1.28 -4.98 -2.14
CA LYS A 35 -0.11 -4.39 -1.49
C LYS A 35 1.08 -4.36 -2.43
N ARG A 36 1.37 -5.48 -3.12
CA ARG A 36 2.49 -5.54 -4.06
C ARG A 36 2.33 -4.54 -5.20
N LYS A 37 1.13 -4.43 -5.79
CA LYS A 37 0.82 -3.43 -6.83
C LYS A 37 1.07 -2.00 -6.35
N LEU A 38 0.66 -1.68 -5.11
CA LEU A 38 0.89 -0.37 -4.52
C LEU A 38 2.37 -0.10 -4.25
N GLU A 39 3.12 -1.10 -3.75
CA GLU A 39 4.55 -0.98 -3.49
C GLU A 39 5.34 -0.76 -4.78
N ASP A 40 5.03 -1.50 -5.84
CA ASP A 40 5.66 -1.34 -7.16
C ASP A 40 5.36 0.07 -7.74
N PHE A 41 4.13 0.56 -7.60
CA PHE A 41 3.78 1.94 -7.98
C PHE A 41 4.54 2.98 -7.17
N ALA A 42 4.56 2.83 -5.84
CA ALA A 42 5.22 3.76 -4.94
C ALA A 42 6.74 3.80 -5.20
N GLU A 43 7.37 2.66 -5.50
CA GLU A 43 8.79 2.62 -5.86
C GLU A 43 9.07 3.42 -7.13
N ALA A 44 8.30 3.18 -8.20
CA ALA A 44 8.44 3.93 -9.44
C ALA A 44 8.20 5.45 -9.23
N PHE A 45 7.22 5.79 -8.38
CA PHE A 45 6.94 7.18 -8.04
C PHE A 45 8.08 7.83 -7.25
N ILE A 46 8.61 7.17 -6.23
CA ILE A 46 9.75 7.65 -5.43
C ILE A 46 10.97 7.86 -6.32
N GLN A 47 11.27 6.91 -7.23
CA GLN A 47 12.37 7.03 -8.18
C GLN A 47 12.18 8.23 -9.12
N GLY A 48 10.97 8.42 -9.64
CA GLY A 48 10.61 9.55 -10.49
C GLY A 48 10.78 10.89 -9.76
N VAL A 49 10.29 11.00 -8.53
CA VAL A 49 10.46 12.21 -7.71
C VAL A 49 11.93 12.45 -7.34
N GLY A 50 12.68 11.38 -7.07
CA GLY A 50 14.10 11.42 -6.75
C GLY A 50 14.99 12.01 -7.85
N THR A 51 14.48 12.12 -9.08
CA THR A 51 15.18 12.79 -10.19
C THR A 51 15.27 14.31 -10.01
N PHE A 52 14.31 14.92 -9.30
CA PHE A 52 14.26 16.38 -9.11
C PHE A 52 14.24 16.81 -7.63
N ASP A 53 13.85 15.94 -6.70
CA ASP A 53 13.92 16.18 -5.26
C ASP A 53 14.87 15.18 -4.58
N SER A 54 16.03 15.67 -4.16
CA SER A 54 17.06 14.86 -3.52
C SER A 54 16.64 14.24 -2.19
N ARG A 55 15.65 14.83 -1.50
CA ARG A 55 15.16 14.34 -0.21
C ARG A 55 14.40 13.02 -0.34
N CYS A 56 13.89 12.73 -1.54
CA CYS A 56 13.18 11.49 -1.83
C CYS A 56 14.12 10.32 -2.15
N ARG A 57 15.42 10.58 -2.37
CA ARG A 57 16.39 9.51 -2.61
C ARG A 57 16.59 8.66 -1.37
N GLY A 58 16.51 7.34 -1.54
CA GLY A 58 16.68 6.37 -0.44
C GLY A 58 15.41 6.06 0.34
N LEU A 59 14.29 6.75 0.08
CA LEU A 59 12.98 6.33 0.58
C LEU A 59 12.60 4.98 -0.04
N GLN A 60 11.97 4.12 0.75
CA GLN A 60 11.39 2.87 0.30
C GLN A 60 9.86 2.97 0.39
N PRO A 61 9.10 2.18 -0.40
CA PRO A 61 7.64 2.18 -0.32
C PRO A 61 7.08 2.06 1.10
N LYS A 62 7.68 1.22 1.96
CA LYS A 62 7.27 1.05 3.37
C LYS A 62 7.39 2.32 4.23
N ASP A 63 8.20 3.29 3.82
CA ASP A 63 8.40 4.57 4.52
C ASP A 63 7.30 5.58 4.14
N CYS A 64 6.64 5.36 3.00
CA CYS A 64 5.65 6.26 2.42
C CYS A 64 4.23 5.68 2.38
N THR A 65 4.07 4.39 2.68
CA THR A 65 2.79 3.66 2.58
C THR A 65 2.29 3.18 3.94
N TYR A 66 0.98 2.89 4.00
CA TYR A 66 0.35 2.42 5.22
C TYR A 66 0.55 0.91 5.44
N ARG A 67 0.60 0.49 6.71
CA ARG A 67 0.69 -0.92 7.12
C ARG A 67 -0.59 -1.34 7.85
N ILE A 68 -1.22 -2.42 7.40
CA ILE A 68 -2.26 -3.10 8.18
C ILE A 68 -1.56 -3.75 9.38
N TYR A 69 -2.16 -3.66 10.58
CA TYR A 69 -1.52 -3.92 11.87
C TYR A 69 -0.45 -2.91 12.28
N ARG A 70 -0.59 -1.65 11.87
CA ARG A 70 0.18 -0.57 12.50
C ARG A 70 -0.09 -0.57 14.00
N ASP A 71 0.98 -0.68 14.78
CA ASP A 71 0.89 -0.49 16.23
C ASP A 71 0.57 0.99 16.51
N VAL A 72 -0.68 1.25 16.88
CA VAL A 72 -1.17 2.59 17.19
C VAL A 72 -0.94 2.98 18.64
N ARG A 73 -0.39 2.10 19.49
CA ARG A 73 -0.16 2.38 20.92
C ARG A 73 0.75 3.60 21.16
N PHE A 74 1.58 3.95 20.18
CA PHE A 74 2.49 5.10 20.22
C PHE A 74 2.21 6.13 19.11
N SER A 75 1.06 6.05 18.44
CA SER A 75 0.65 7.06 17.45
C SER A 75 -0.20 8.12 18.15
N ALA A 76 0.44 9.20 18.59
CA ALA A 76 -0.20 10.41 19.10
C ALA A 76 -0.79 11.25 17.96
#